data_AF-A0A4Y2R780-F1
#
_entry.id   AF-A0A4Y2R780-F1
#
_cell.length_a   1.000
_cell.length_b   1.000
_cell.length_c   1.000
_cell.angle_alpha   90.00
_cell.angle_beta   90.00
_cell.angle_gamma   90.00
#
_symmetry.space_group_name_H-M   'P 1'
#
loop_
_entity.id
_entity.type
_entity.pdbx_description
1 polymer ?
#
loop_
_entity_poly.entity_id
_entity_poly.type
_entity_poly.pdbx_seq_one_letter_code
_entity_poly.pdbx_strand_id
1 'polypeptide(L)'
;MLAHGSAAWCLNPTSRMVRKLSSIQRGFLLAISGAYKTTPTAALQVILSIIPLHLQFQLESRVTTLCRLRTQFRLDITTLQAEEIEEKGTVWTSEPAKHPHPNQIYLQDGGTRNTCTRIYTDGSKIEQSVGAAFCVFQGQNIIYRWSAMLKNDNTVFQVKLITLKEAVQHASHNNNNLPIFIRVDIIRPAFKLHLTRSPTIK
;
A
#
# COMPACT_ATOMS: atom_id res chain seq x y z
N MET A 1 -6.63 -7.15 -14.09
CA MET A 1 -6.51 -7.68 -15.46
C MET A 1 -6.68 -6.65 -16.59
N LEU A 2 -7.04 -5.38 -16.35
CA LEU A 2 -7.12 -4.36 -17.43
C LEU A 2 -5.76 -3.78 -17.86
N ALA A 3 -4.78 -3.76 -16.96
CA ALA A 3 -3.42 -3.27 -17.18
C ALA A 3 -2.65 -4.00 -18.30
N HIS A 4 -2.88 -5.30 -18.50
CA HIS A 4 -2.06 -6.10 -19.41
C HIS A 4 -2.22 -5.68 -20.87
N GLY A 5 -3.42 -5.25 -21.25
CA GLY A 5 -3.69 -4.75 -22.61
C GLY A 5 -3.28 -3.29 -22.82
N SER A 6 -3.07 -2.50 -21.76
CA SER A 6 -2.80 -1.06 -21.87
C SER A 6 -1.49 -0.77 -22.62
N ALA A 7 -0.53 -1.70 -22.58
CA ALA A 7 0.71 -1.65 -23.36
C ALA A 7 0.46 -1.55 -24.88
N ALA A 8 -0.65 -2.11 -25.39
CA ALA A 8 -0.94 -2.09 -26.83
C ALA A 8 -1.64 -0.80 -27.29
N TRP A 9 -2.47 -0.18 -26.44
CA TRP A 9 -3.35 0.92 -26.86
C TRP A 9 -3.21 2.21 -26.05
N CYS A 10 -2.49 2.22 -24.93
CA CYS A 10 -2.40 3.37 -24.02
C CYS A 10 -0.98 3.95 -23.87
N LEU A 11 -0.09 3.73 -24.84
CA LEU A 11 1.21 4.45 -24.92
C LEU A 11 1.01 5.95 -25.16
N ASN A 12 0.12 6.29 -26.11
CA ASN A 12 -0.26 7.66 -26.47
C ASN A 12 -1.79 7.75 -26.57
N PRO A 13 -2.51 7.89 -25.44
CA PRO A 13 -3.96 7.85 -25.44
C PRO A 13 -4.56 9.08 -26.15
N THR A 14 -5.52 8.86 -27.06
CA THR A 14 -6.24 9.95 -27.71
C THR A 14 -7.17 10.68 -26.73
N SER A 15 -7.54 11.92 -27.02
CA SER A 15 -8.46 12.73 -26.20
C SER A 15 -9.81 12.03 -25.96
N ARG A 16 -10.30 11.27 -26.96
CA ARG A 16 -11.52 10.45 -26.85
C ARG A 16 -11.38 9.36 -25.78
N MET A 17 -10.24 8.68 -25.76
CA MET A 17 -9.95 7.62 -24.80
C MET A 17 -9.81 8.16 -23.38
N VAL A 18 -9.08 9.28 -23.23
CA VAL A 18 -8.95 9.98 -21.94
C VAL A 18 -10.32 10.35 -21.37
N ARG A 19 -11.21 10.92 -22.19
CA ARG A 19 -12.58 11.26 -21.76
C ARG A 19 -13.38 10.03 -21.33
N LYS A 20 -13.27 8.92 -22.07
CA LYS A 20 -13.98 7.67 -21.76
C LYS A 20 -13.48 7.04 -20.46
N LEU A 21 -12.16 7.01 -20.25
CA LEU A 21 -11.56 6.53 -19.01
C LEU A 21 -11.96 7.40 -17.81
N SER A 22 -11.97 8.72 -17.96
CA SER A 22 -12.44 9.65 -16.93
C SER A 22 -13.93 9.46 -16.62
N SER A 23 -14.76 9.17 -17.61
CA SER A 23 -16.19 8.86 -17.40
C SER A 23 -16.39 7.56 -16.64
N ILE A 24 -15.63 6.51 -16.96
CA ILE A 24 -15.64 5.23 -16.22
C ILE A 24 -15.20 5.47 -14.77
N GLN A 25 -14.06 6.14 -14.57
CA GLN A 25 -13.52 6.40 -13.24
C GLN A 25 -14.47 7.24 -12.37
N ARG A 26 -15.18 8.20 -12.97
CA ARG A 26 -16.12 9.08 -12.28
C ARG A 26 -17.20 8.32 -11.50
N GLY A 27 -17.74 7.24 -12.05
CA GLY A 27 -18.76 6.44 -11.38
C GLY A 27 -18.26 5.89 -10.03
N PHE A 28 -17.04 5.34 -10.01
CA PHE A 28 -16.40 4.85 -8.79
C PHE A 28 -16.09 5.97 -7.81
N LEU A 29 -15.58 7.11 -8.30
CA LEU A 29 -15.24 8.26 -7.44
C LEU A 29 -16.48 8.82 -6.72
N LEU A 30 -17.62 8.90 -7.40
CA LEU A 30 -18.88 9.33 -6.79
C LEU A 30 -19.39 8.30 -5.78
N ALA A 31 -19.32 7.01 -6.11
CA ALA A 31 -19.75 5.94 -5.20
C ALA A 31 -18.92 5.89 -3.92
N ILE A 32 -17.60 6.12 -4.00
CA ILE A 32 -16.70 6.12 -2.85
C ILE A 32 -16.87 7.38 -1.99
N SER A 33 -17.03 8.55 -2.63
CA SER A 33 -17.10 9.82 -1.90
C SER A 33 -18.50 10.17 -1.39
N GLY A 34 -19.56 9.64 -2.01
CA GLY A 34 -20.94 10.08 -1.76
C GLY A 34 -21.22 11.52 -2.22
N ALA A 35 -20.32 12.13 -3.01
CA ALA A 35 -20.45 13.51 -3.45
C ALA A 35 -21.58 13.70 -4.49
N TYR A 36 -22.03 14.94 -4.65
CA TYR A 36 -23.05 15.28 -5.64
C TYR A 36 -22.57 14.96 -7.07
N LYS A 37 -23.52 14.63 -7.96
CA LYS A 37 -23.25 14.37 -9.39
C LYS A 37 -22.64 15.58 -10.12
N THR A 38 -22.71 16.78 -9.56
CA THR A 38 -22.11 18.01 -10.10
C THR A 38 -20.67 18.23 -9.63
N THR A 39 -20.18 17.47 -8.64
CA THR A 39 -18.83 17.64 -8.11
C THR A 39 -17.76 17.32 -9.17
N PRO A 40 -16.77 18.19 -9.42
CA PRO A 40 -15.74 17.97 -10.43
C PRO A 40 -14.93 16.69 -10.20
N THR A 41 -14.68 15.91 -11.25
CA THR A 41 -13.90 14.65 -11.16
C THR A 41 -12.47 14.89 -10.65
N ALA A 42 -11.85 16.00 -11.05
CA ALA A 42 -10.51 16.37 -10.59
C ALA A 42 -10.46 16.61 -9.07
N ALA A 43 -11.47 17.27 -8.52
CA ALA A 43 -11.57 17.46 -7.07
C ALA A 43 -11.72 16.12 -6.33
N LEU A 44 -12.53 15.21 -6.87
CA LEU A 44 -12.69 13.86 -6.30
C LEU A 44 -11.38 13.05 -6.36
N GLN A 45 -10.61 13.16 -7.44
CA GLN A 45 -9.31 12.53 -7.58
C GLN A 45 -8.32 13.02 -6.52
N VAL A 46 -8.28 14.34 -6.27
CA VAL A 46 -7.40 14.93 -5.24
C VAL A 46 -7.84 14.52 -3.84
N ILE A 47 -9.13 14.67 -3.50
CA ILE A 47 -9.65 14.36 -2.16
C ILE A 47 -9.48 12.88 -1.82
N LEU A 48 -9.75 11.99 -2.79
CA LEU A 48 -9.59 10.55 -2.59
C LEU A 48 -8.15 10.08 -2.80
N SER A 49 -7.25 10.97 -3.22
CA SER A 49 -5.87 10.64 -3.62
C SER A 49 -5.81 9.51 -4.67
N ILE A 50 -6.73 9.54 -5.64
CA ILE A 50 -6.84 8.56 -6.72
C ILE A 50 -6.34 9.19 -8.03
N ILE A 51 -5.28 8.61 -8.60
CA ILE A 51 -4.67 9.06 -9.86
C ILE A 51 -5.67 8.90 -11.04
N PRO A 52 -5.71 9.85 -12.00
CA PRO A 52 -6.49 9.68 -13.23
C PRO A 52 -6.16 8.40 -13.98
N LEU A 53 -7.18 7.64 -14.36
CA LEU A 53 -7.02 6.28 -14.92
C LEU A 53 -6.18 6.25 -16.21
N HIS A 54 -6.27 7.29 -17.03
CA HIS A 54 -5.46 7.41 -18.25
C HIS A 54 -3.97 7.59 -17.97
N LEU A 55 -3.60 8.32 -16.90
CA LEU A 55 -2.21 8.48 -16.48
C LEU A 55 -1.66 7.18 -15.91
N GLN A 56 -2.47 6.46 -15.13
CA GLN A 56 -2.10 5.14 -14.59
C GLN A 56 -1.83 4.14 -15.72
N PHE A 57 -2.71 4.07 -16.72
CA PHE A 57 -2.52 3.17 -17.85
C PHE A 57 -1.38 3.58 -18.77
N GLN A 58 -1.12 4.87 -18.92
CA GLN A 58 0.05 5.37 -19.65
C GLN A 58 1.37 5.05 -18.92
N LEU A 59 1.37 5.11 -17.59
CA LEU A 59 2.52 4.68 -16.80
C LEU A 59 2.75 3.18 -16.94
N GLU A 60 1.70 2.37 -16.76
CA GLU A 60 1.79 0.91 -16.88
C GLU A 60 2.18 0.44 -18.28
N SER A 61 1.70 1.12 -19.33
CA SER A 61 2.07 0.82 -20.71
C SER A 61 3.56 1.09 -20.96
N ARG A 62 4.08 2.21 -20.43
CA ARG A 62 5.50 2.58 -20.52
C ARG A 62 6.40 1.63 -19.75
N VAL A 63 6.04 1.28 -18.51
CA VAL A 63 6.78 0.31 -17.70
C VAL A 63 6.80 -1.06 -18.40
N THR A 64 5.66 -1.51 -18.92
CA THR A 64 5.59 -2.79 -19.64
C THR A 64 6.46 -2.77 -20.91
N THR A 65 6.46 -1.65 -21.64
CA THR A 65 7.30 -1.45 -22.82
C THR A 65 8.79 -1.49 -22.47
N LEU A 66 9.21 -0.78 -21.41
CA LEU A 66 10.59 -0.78 -20.93
C LEU A 66 11.04 -2.17 -20.45
N CYS A 67 10.31 -2.77 -19.50
CA CYS A 67 10.73 -4.02 -18.86
C CYS A 67 10.60 -5.24 -19.79
N ARG A 68 9.60 -5.28 -20.68
CA ARG A 68 9.38 -6.46 -21.55
C ARG A 68 9.94 -6.33 -22.96
N LEU A 69 9.84 -5.14 -23.56
CA LEU A 69 10.31 -4.92 -24.94
C LEU A 69 11.75 -4.38 -24.98
N ARG A 70 12.33 -4.01 -23.83
CA ARG A 70 13.71 -3.48 -23.68
C ARG A 70 14.01 -2.29 -24.59
N THR A 71 12.97 -1.56 -24.98
CA THR A 71 13.10 -0.34 -25.78
C THR A 71 13.32 0.84 -24.85
N GLN A 72 14.47 1.51 -24.98
CA GLN A 72 14.75 2.76 -24.27
C GLN A 72 13.71 3.83 -24.65
N PHE A 73 13.21 4.56 -23.66
CA PHE A 73 12.31 5.70 -23.88
C PHE A 73 12.83 6.93 -23.13
N ARG A 74 12.76 8.08 -23.80
CA ARG A 74 13.17 9.38 -23.27
C ARG A 74 11.95 10.02 -22.59
N LEU A 75 11.89 10.04 -21.26
CA LEU A 75 11.05 11.02 -20.58
C LEU A 75 11.74 12.38 -20.72
N ASP A 76 10.98 13.44 -21.01
CA ASP A 76 11.48 14.80 -21.26
C ASP A 76 12.30 15.42 -20.11
N ILE A 77 12.58 14.68 -19.03
CA ILE A 77 13.33 15.16 -17.86
C ILE A 77 14.41 14.15 -17.40
N THR A 78 14.35 12.86 -17.74
CA THR A 78 15.42 11.86 -17.47
C THR A 78 15.32 10.67 -18.42
N THR A 79 16.45 10.18 -18.93
CA THR A 79 16.56 8.88 -19.60
C THR A 79 16.55 7.79 -18.54
N LEU A 80 15.40 7.16 -18.28
CA LEU A 80 15.30 6.01 -17.39
C LEU A 80 15.78 4.76 -18.15
N GLN A 81 16.82 4.11 -17.63
CA GLN A 81 17.26 2.81 -18.14
C GLN A 81 16.44 1.68 -17.49
N ALA A 82 16.29 0.56 -18.18
CA ALA A 82 15.48 -0.57 -17.69
C ALA A 82 16.04 -1.14 -16.37
N GLU A 83 17.36 -0.99 -16.18
CA GLU A 83 18.14 -1.40 -15.02
C GLU A 83 17.92 -0.50 -13.79
N GLU A 84 17.39 0.72 -13.98
CA GLU A 84 17.08 1.67 -12.89
C GLU A 84 15.66 1.51 -12.33
N ILE A 85 14.81 0.74 -13.02
CA ILE A 85 13.44 0.45 -12.60
C ILE A 85 13.46 -0.84 -11.79
N GLU A 86 13.20 -0.73 -10.49
CA GLU A 86 13.02 -1.89 -9.62
C GLU A 86 11.87 -2.74 -10.20
N GLU A 87 12.20 -3.92 -10.72
CA GLU A 87 11.21 -4.83 -11.28
C GLU A 87 10.24 -5.18 -10.15
N LYS A 88 8.96 -4.84 -10.35
CA LYS A 88 7.91 -5.20 -9.40
C LYS A 88 7.82 -6.72 -9.40
N GLY A 89 8.55 -7.35 -8.49
CA GLY A 89 8.56 -8.80 -8.35
C GLY A 89 7.13 -9.30 -8.37
N THR A 90 6.83 -10.22 -9.29
CA THR A 90 5.55 -10.92 -9.32
C THR A 90 5.49 -11.86 -8.12
N VAL A 91 5.23 -11.30 -6.94
CA VAL A 91 5.00 -12.05 -5.69
C VAL A 91 3.77 -12.98 -5.80
N TRP A 92 2.98 -12.85 -6.86
CA TRP A 92 1.73 -13.59 -7.07
C TRP A 92 1.84 -14.83 -7.96
N THR A 93 3.01 -15.14 -8.52
CA THR A 93 3.20 -16.37 -9.34
C THR A 93 3.86 -17.52 -8.61
N SER A 94 4.36 -17.32 -7.38
CA SER A 94 4.60 -18.45 -6.49
C SER A 94 3.25 -18.95 -6.00
N GLU A 95 2.93 -20.22 -6.26
CA GLU A 95 1.80 -20.95 -5.67
C GLU A 95 1.61 -20.52 -4.21
N PRO A 96 0.37 -20.38 -3.70
CA PRO A 96 0.15 -20.12 -2.28
C PRO A 96 0.95 -21.18 -1.52
N ALA A 97 1.92 -20.73 -0.72
CA ALA A 97 2.95 -21.58 -0.14
C ALA A 97 2.30 -22.85 0.44
N LYS A 98 2.54 -24.00 -0.21
CA LYS A 98 1.94 -25.30 0.18
C LYS A 98 2.36 -25.72 1.60
N HIS A 99 3.36 -25.06 2.16
CA HIS A 99 3.88 -25.29 3.51
C HIS A 99 4.18 -23.93 4.17
N PRO A 100 3.24 -23.37 4.95
CA PRO A 100 3.54 -22.14 5.65
C PRO A 100 4.62 -22.38 6.71
N HIS A 101 5.71 -21.61 6.65
CA HIS A 101 6.77 -21.67 7.66
C HIS A 101 6.20 -21.27 9.04
N PRO A 102 6.72 -21.81 10.16
CA PRO A 102 6.21 -21.53 11.51
C PRO A 102 6.18 -20.05 11.92
N ASN A 103 6.90 -19.18 11.21
CA ASN A 103 6.99 -17.74 11.44
C ASN A 103 6.30 -16.91 10.35
N GLN A 104 5.44 -17.52 9.52
CA GLN A 104 4.78 -16.82 8.43
C GLN A 104 3.63 -15.93 8.94
N ILE A 105 3.65 -14.66 8.51
CA ILE A 105 2.64 -13.67 8.85
C ILE A 105 1.40 -13.91 7.98
N TYR A 106 0.22 -14.07 8.60
CA TYR A 106 -1.03 -14.30 7.88
C TYR A 106 -1.94 -13.08 7.90
N LEU A 107 -2.60 -12.80 6.78
CA LEU A 107 -3.59 -11.74 6.64
C LEU A 107 -4.99 -12.32 6.90
N GLN A 108 -5.67 -11.87 7.95
CA GLN A 108 -7.03 -12.32 8.26
C GLN A 108 -7.93 -11.14 8.62
N ASP A 109 -9.21 -11.22 8.25
CA ASP A 109 -10.20 -10.22 8.64
C ASP A 109 -10.39 -10.26 10.16
N GLY A 110 -10.08 -9.14 10.80
CA GLY A 110 -9.81 -9.09 12.23
C GLY A 110 -11.10 -9.10 13.05
N GLY A 111 -11.55 -10.31 13.39
CA GLY A 111 -12.66 -10.55 14.32
C GLY A 111 -12.46 -9.94 15.72
N THR A 112 -13.56 -9.87 16.46
CA THR A 112 -13.72 -9.16 17.76
C THR A 112 -13.16 -9.93 18.97
N ARG A 113 -12.05 -10.65 18.82
CA ARG A 113 -11.46 -11.36 19.97
C ARG A 113 -10.75 -10.37 20.89
N ASN A 114 -11.25 -10.25 22.12
CA ASN A 114 -10.87 -9.26 23.12
C ASN A 114 -9.59 -9.59 23.92
N THR A 115 -9.05 -10.81 23.76
CA THR A 115 -7.90 -11.31 24.54
C THR A 115 -6.55 -11.12 23.84
N CYS A 116 -6.53 -10.43 22.70
CA CYS A 116 -5.35 -10.34 21.85
C CYS A 116 -4.62 -8.99 22.01
N THR A 117 -3.29 -9.04 22.06
CA THR A 117 -2.42 -7.86 21.96
C THR A 117 -2.65 -7.16 20.61
N ARG A 118 -2.81 -5.83 20.61
CA ARG A 118 -3.01 -5.04 19.40
C ARG A 118 -1.96 -3.94 19.30
N ILE A 119 -1.30 -3.81 18.16
CA ILE A 119 -0.37 -2.73 17.86
C ILE A 119 -1.04 -1.78 16.90
N TYR A 120 -1.04 -0.50 17.21
CA TYR A 120 -1.48 0.56 16.31
C TYR A 120 -0.27 1.34 15.86
N THR A 121 -0.14 1.52 14.56
CA THR A 121 0.98 2.25 13.95
C THR A 121 0.47 3.53 13.34
N ASP A 122 1.21 4.62 13.53
CA ASP A 122 0.97 5.89 12.87
C ASP A 122 2.29 6.50 12.36
N GLY A 123 2.15 7.37 11.36
CA GLY A 123 3.24 8.11 10.75
C GLY A 123 2.75 9.47 10.31
N SER A 124 3.39 10.52 10.82
CA SER A 124 3.04 11.92 10.57
C SER A 124 4.17 12.65 9.84
N LYS A 125 3.78 13.65 9.05
CA LYS A 125 4.69 14.61 8.44
C LYS A 125 4.05 15.99 8.52
N ILE A 126 4.78 16.94 9.10
CA ILE A 126 4.51 18.37 9.03
C ILE A 126 5.67 19.04 8.28
N GLU A 127 5.53 20.32 7.92
CA GLU A 127 6.50 21.02 7.04
C GLU A 127 7.96 20.91 7.53
N GLN A 128 8.17 20.91 8.83
CA GLN A 128 9.50 20.94 9.45
C GLN A 128 9.87 19.67 10.21
N SER A 129 9.00 18.66 10.26
CA SER A 129 9.26 17.49 11.08
C SER A 129 8.49 16.26 10.62
N VAL A 130 9.10 15.09 10.84
CA VAL A 130 8.57 13.80 10.44
C VAL A 130 8.65 12.85 11.63
N GLY A 131 7.53 12.21 11.96
CA GLY A 131 7.41 11.36 13.14
C GLY A 131 6.82 9.99 12.83
N ALA A 132 7.41 8.95 13.40
CA ALA A 132 6.91 7.58 13.38
C ALA A 132 6.54 7.17 14.80
N ALA A 133 5.41 6.50 15.01
CA ALA A 133 5.05 6.00 16.34
C ALA A 133 4.17 4.76 16.28
N PHE A 134 4.34 3.85 17.24
CA PHE A 134 3.38 2.78 17.48
C PHE A 134 3.09 2.60 18.97
N CYS A 135 1.92 2.03 19.26
CA CYS A 135 1.51 1.71 20.61
C CYS A 135 0.88 0.32 20.69
N VAL A 136 1.14 -0.36 21.79
CA VAL A 136 0.71 -1.73 22.04
C VAL A 136 -0.37 -1.70 23.10
N PHE A 137 -1.51 -2.30 22.78
CA PHE A 137 -2.67 -2.44 23.64
C PHE A 137 -2.85 -3.88 24.07
N GLN A 138 -3.19 -4.06 25.34
CA GLN A 138 -3.75 -5.29 25.86
C GLN A 138 -5.13 -4.96 26.45
N GLY A 139 -6.18 -5.46 25.80
CA GLY A 139 -7.54 -4.99 26.08
C GLY A 139 -7.72 -3.53 25.69
N GLN A 140 -7.99 -2.67 26.68
CA GLN A 140 -8.16 -1.22 26.51
C GLN A 140 -6.94 -0.41 27.00
N ASN A 141 -5.96 -1.06 27.62
CA ASN A 141 -4.81 -0.40 28.23
C ASN A 141 -3.61 -0.40 27.29
N ILE A 142 -2.89 0.71 27.23
CA ILE A 142 -1.63 0.82 26.49
C ILE A 142 -0.50 0.32 27.39
N ILE A 143 0.14 -0.77 26.99
CA ILE A 143 1.23 -1.42 27.72
C ILE A 143 2.62 -0.98 27.22
N TYR A 144 2.72 -0.50 25.98
CA TYR A 144 3.99 -0.04 25.42
C TYR A 144 3.77 1.04 24.35
N ARG A 145 4.75 1.95 24.23
CA ARG A 145 4.79 3.02 23.22
C ARG A 145 6.20 3.13 22.67
N TRP A 146 6.30 3.34 21.38
CA TRP A 146 7.52 3.68 20.69
C TRP A 146 7.27 4.87 19.77
N SER A 147 8.23 5.78 19.69
CA SER A 147 8.23 6.88 18.75
C SER A 147 9.64 7.26 18.33
N ALA A 148 9.77 7.74 17.10
CA ALA A 148 11.04 8.22 16.56
C ALA A 148 10.82 9.45 15.66
N MET A 149 11.75 10.39 15.76
CA MET A 149 11.87 11.49 14.80
C MET A 149 12.71 11.01 13.61
N LEU A 150 12.21 11.26 12.41
CA LEU A 150 12.88 10.92 11.17
C LEU A 150 13.32 12.20 10.45
N LYS A 151 14.21 12.04 9.47
CA LYS A 151 14.67 13.18 8.67
C LYS A 151 13.51 13.80 7.88
N ASN A 152 13.56 15.11 7.65
CA ASN A 152 12.48 15.91 7.04
C ASN A 152 12.21 15.56 5.56
N ASP A 153 13.20 15.00 4.88
CA ASP A 153 13.13 14.47 3.52
C ASP A 153 12.27 13.20 3.41
N ASN A 154 12.05 12.47 4.52
CA ASN A 154 11.22 11.26 4.51
C ASN A 154 9.75 11.57 4.16
N THR A 155 9.16 10.74 3.31
CA THR A 155 7.74 10.79 2.93
C THR A 155 6.85 10.11 3.95
N VAL A 156 5.56 10.47 4.01
CA VAL A 156 4.57 9.80 4.89
C VAL A 156 4.54 8.28 4.66
N PHE A 157 4.79 7.84 3.42
CA PHE A 157 4.84 6.42 3.09
C PHE A 157 6.05 5.71 3.70
N GLN A 158 7.26 6.28 3.56
CA GLN A 158 8.48 5.75 4.17
C GLN A 158 8.37 5.66 5.69
N VAL A 159 7.79 6.69 6.30
CA VAL A 159 7.56 6.76 7.76
C VAL A 159 6.65 5.62 8.21
N LYS A 160 5.53 5.42 7.53
CA LYS A 160 4.59 4.33 7.84
C LYS A 160 5.23 2.95 7.69
N LEU A 161 6.09 2.76 6.68
CA LEU A 161 6.86 1.52 6.52
C LEU A 161 7.86 1.31 7.67
N ILE A 162 8.56 2.37 8.10
CA ILE A 162 9.47 2.30 9.24
C ILE A 162 8.70 1.95 10.51
N THR A 163 7.58 2.62 10.79
CA THR A 163 6.74 2.31 11.94
C THR A 163 6.27 0.85 11.92
N LEU A 164 5.87 0.34 10.75
CA LEU A 164 5.42 -1.03 10.60
C LEU A 164 6.55 -2.04 10.84
N LYS A 165 7.74 -1.78 10.31
CA LYS A 165 8.93 -2.61 10.53
C LYS A 165 9.22 -2.75 12.02
N GLU A 166 9.25 -1.64 12.75
CA GLU A 166 9.54 -1.61 14.18
C GLU A 166 8.44 -2.31 15.00
N ALA A 167 7.17 -2.14 14.61
CA ALA A 167 6.04 -2.85 15.22
C ALA A 167 6.15 -4.37 15.04
N VAL A 168 6.55 -4.84 13.86
CA VAL A 168 6.78 -6.27 13.58
C VAL A 168 7.97 -6.79 14.36
N GLN A 169 9.07 -6.03 14.43
CA GLN A 169 10.24 -6.41 15.23
C GLN A 169 9.88 -6.52 16.70
N HIS A 170 9.15 -5.54 17.26
CA HIS A 170 8.65 -5.60 18.64
C HIS A 170 7.77 -6.84 18.86
N ALA A 171 6.83 -7.11 17.95
CA ALA A 171 5.96 -8.28 18.04
C ALA A 171 6.73 -9.61 17.97
N SER A 172 7.79 -9.67 17.17
CA SER A 172 8.65 -10.86 17.06
C SER A 172 9.45 -11.12 18.35
N HIS A 173 9.84 -10.08 19.09
CA HIS A 173 10.56 -10.23 20.35
C HIS A 173 9.61 -10.56 21.52
N ASN A 174 8.35 -10.10 21.46
CA ASN A 174 7.31 -10.38 22.47
C ASN A 174 6.65 -11.75 22.20
N ASN A 175 7.44 -12.81 22.35
CA ASN A 175 7.10 -14.17 21.94
C ASN A 175 6.21 -14.90 22.97
N ASN A 176 4.92 -14.56 23.01
CA ASN A 176 3.95 -15.17 23.95
C ASN A 176 3.08 -16.27 23.32
N ASN A 177 3.38 -16.75 22.10
CA ASN A 177 2.54 -17.65 21.27
C ASN A 177 1.08 -17.18 21.02
N LEU A 178 0.67 -16.06 21.60
CA LEU A 178 -0.63 -15.47 21.40
C LEU A 178 -0.67 -14.68 20.10
N PRO A 179 -1.87 -14.58 19.49
CA PRO A 179 -2.11 -13.64 18.42
C PRO A 179 -1.62 -12.22 18.76
N ILE A 180 -0.99 -11.51 17.83
CA ILE A 180 -0.78 -10.06 17.88
C ILE A 180 -1.39 -9.44 16.63
N PHE A 181 -2.33 -8.49 16.79
CA PHE A 181 -2.88 -7.76 15.64
C PHE A 181 -2.12 -6.46 15.42
N ILE A 182 -1.61 -6.20 14.22
CA ILE A 182 -1.05 -4.89 13.86
C ILE A 182 -2.05 -4.17 12.96
N ARG A 183 -2.48 -2.98 13.39
CA ARG A 183 -3.41 -2.11 12.67
C ARG A 183 -2.64 -0.97 12.04
N VAL A 184 -2.76 -0.87 10.72
CA VAL A 184 -2.05 0.12 9.90
C VAL A 184 -3.05 0.99 9.16
N ASP A 185 -2.97 2.30 9.38
CA ASP A 185 -3.74 3.28 8.62
C ASP A 185 -2.94 3.71 7.39
N ILE A 186 -2.85 2.82 6.41
CA ILE A 186 -2.42 3.18 5.05
C ILE A 186 -3.66 3.73 4.34
N ILE A 187 -3.54 4.82 3.57
CA ILE A 187 -4.65 5.41 2.80
C ILE A 187 -5.10 4.38 1.73
N ARG A 188 -6.00 3.48 2.17
CA ARG A 188 -6.77 2.34 1.60
C ARG A 188 -6.09 1.33 0.63
N PRO A 189 -6.52 0.04 0.66
CA PRO A 189 -7.49 -0.58 1.57
C PRO A 189 -6.83 -0.96 2.91
N ALA A 190 -7.64 -1.06 3.95
CA ALA A 190 -7.20 -1.41 5.30
C ALA A 190 -6.43 -2.74 5.29
N PHE A 191 -5.13 -2.69 5.62
CA PHE A 191 -4.33 -3.87 5.87
C PHE A 191 -4.21 -4.05 7.39
N LYS A 192 -4.72 -5.18 7.88
CA LYS A 192 -4.73 -5.56 9.29
C LYS A 192 -3.99 -6.91 9.39
N LEU A 193 -2.86 -6.92 10.07
CA LEU A 193 -2.00 -8.09 10.20
C LEU A 193 -2.33 -8.84 11.49
N HIS A 194 -2.27 -10.18 11.49
CA HIS A 194 -2.45 -11.04 12.65
C HIS A 194 -1.22 -11.96 12.81
N LEU A 195 -0.72 -12.11 14.03
CA LEU A 195 0.49 -12.87 14.36
C LEU A 195 0.17 -13.95 15.40
N THR A 196 -0.24 -15.14 15.00
CA THR A 196 -0.36 -16.30 15.91
C THR A 196 0.73 -17.32 15.65
N ARG A 197 1.24 -17.95 16.72
CA ARG A 197 2.02 -19.19 16.59
C ARG A 197 1.21 -20.34 17.22
N SER A 198 0.87 -21.34 16.42
CA SER A 198 0.17 -22.56 16.89
C SER A 198 1.12 -23.42 17.74
N PRO A 199 0.65 -24.16 18.75
CA PRO A 199 1.53 -24.94 19.61
C PRO A 199 2.13 -26.12 18.82
N THR A 200 3.40 -26.37 19.09
CA THR A 200 4.20 -27.46 18.54
C THR A 200 3.53 -28.81 18.75
N ILE A 201 3.22 -29.52 17.66
CA ILE A 201 2.93 -30.95 17.69
C ILE A 201 4.28 -31.65 17.90
N LYS A 202 4.42 -32.35 19.03
CA LYS A 202 5.46 -33.37 19.22
C LYS A 202 5.02 -34.67 18.56
#